data_AF-A0A7C1YDQ8-F1
#
_entry.id   AF-A0A7C1YDQ8-F1
#
_cell.length_a   1.000
_cell.length_b   1.000
_cell.length_c   1.000
_cell.angle_alpha   90.00
_cell.angle_beta   90.00
_cell.angle_gamma   90.00
#
_symmetry.space_group_name_H-M   'P 1'
#
loop_
_entity.id
_entity.type
_entity.pdbx_description
1 polymer ?
#
loop_
_entity_poly.entity_id
_entity_poly.type
_entity_poly.pdbx_seq_one_letter_code
_entity_poly.pdbx_strand_id
1 'polypeptide(L)'
;MENGDDTPPKSLEDLDARLRKARSERSASSRGPLNPGKSLTGFGQAFRIGTEMIAGIGIGVGIGVWLDGWLGTGPWLLILFFFLGSAAGMLNVYRAAAGIGLAPGYGPGVKKNNDKADADD
;
A
#
# COMPACT_ATOMS: atom_id res chain seq x y z
N MET A 1 30.39 14.07 -42.90
CA MET A 1 28.97 13.72 -42.75
C MET A 1 28.99 12.27 -42.24
N GLU A 2 28.71 12.02 -40.95
CA GLU A 2 27.35 11.88 -40.39
C GLU A 2 27.00 10.37 -40.35
N ASN A 3 26.61 9.68 -39.28
CA ASN A 3 26.08 9.99 -37.95
C ASN A 3 26.64 8.99 -36.91
N GLY A 4 26.65 9.40 -35.63
CA GLY A 4 26.93 8.52 -34.51
C GLY A 4 25.67 7.74 -34.14
N ASP A 5 25.69 6.44 -34.39
CA ASP A 5 24.63 5.53 -34.00
C ASP A 5 24.94 5.02 -32.58
N ASP A 6 24.93 5.94 -31.62
CA ASP A 6 24.96 5.63 -30.18
C ASP A 6 23.62 4.97 -29.81
N THR A 7 23.36 3.76 -30.31
CA THR A 7 22.26 2.93 -29.81
C THR A 7 22.58 2.52 -28.37
N PRO A 8 21.84 3.02 -27.37
CA PRO A 8 22.12 2.67 -25.99
C PRO A 8 21.91 1.16 -25.78
N PRO A 9 22.72 0.51 -24.93
CA PRO A 9 22.70 -0.94 -24.78
C PRO A 9 21.34 -1.40 -24.24
N LYS A 10 20.74 -2.39 -24.94
CA LYS A 10 19.47 -3.09 -24.66
C LYS A 10 19.34 -3.72 -23.26
N SER A 11 20.31 -3.51 -22.38
CA SER A 11 20.31 -4.00 -21.01
C SER A 11 19.43 -3.16 -20.10
N LEU A 12 19.36 -1.84 -20.29
CA LEU A 12 18.63 -0.97 -19.37
C LEU A 12 17.12 -1.15 -19.50
N GLU A 13 16.58 -1.33 -20.72
CA GLU A 13 15.14 -1.56 -20.88
C GLU A 13 14.71 -2.95 -20.37
N ASP A 14 15.51 -4.00 -20.54
CA ASP A 14 15.21 -5.34 -19.98
C ASP A 14 15.36 -5.34 -18.46
N LEU A 15 16.36 -4.64 -17.92
CA LEU A 15 16.52 -4.46 -16.49
C LEU A 15 15.35 -3.65 -15.91
N ASP A 16 14.91 -2.59 -16.59
CA ASP A 16 13.74 -1.80 -16.19
C ASP A 16 12.44 -2.60 -16.31
N ALA A 17 12.30 -3.44 -17.34
CA ALA A 17 11.16 -4.33 -17.49
C ALA A 17 11.13 -5.39 -16.37
N ARG A 18 12.28 -5.98 -16.04
CA ARG A 18 12.44 -6.93 -14.93
C ARG A 18 12.25 -6.27 -13.57
N LEU A 19 12.79 -5.06 -13.37
CA LEU A 19 12.62 -4.27 -12.16
C LEU A 19 11.17 -3.83 -11.98
N ARG A 20 10.48 -3.41 -13.06
CA ARG A 20 9.06 -3.08 -13.02
C ARG A 20 8.22 -4.32 -12.74
N LYS A 21 8.50 -5.47 -13.36
CA LYS A 21 7.80 -6.73 -13.11
C LYS A 21 7.98 -7.20 -11.66
N ALA A 22 9.22 -7.17 -11.17
CA ALA A 22 9.51 -7.51 -9.77
C ALA A 22 8.92 -6.47 -8.80
N ARG A 23 8.88 -5.19 -9.17
CA ARG A 23 8.33 -4.11 -8.34
C ARG A 23 6.80 -4.10 -8.38
N SER A 24 6.12 -4.46 -9.47
CA SER A 24 4.66 -4.62 -9.50
C SER A 24 4.21 -5.83 -8.69
N GLU A 25 4.95 -6.94 -8.77
CA GLU A 25 4.74 -8.11 -7.90
C GLU A 25 5.02 -7.74 -6.43
N ARG A 26 6.07 -6.97 -6.15
CA ARG A 26 6.44 -6.53 -4.80
C ARG A 26 5.58 -5.40 -4.25
N SER A 27 5.00 -4.54 -5.07
CA SER A 27 4.12 -3.43 -4.66
C SER A 27 2.72 -3.92 -4.33
N ALA A 28 2.22 -4.96 -5.01
CA ALA A 28 1.08 -5.75 -4.53
C ALA A 28 1.42 -6.54 -3.25
N SER A 29 2.70 -6.84 -3.04
CA SER A 29 3.24 -7.58 -1.87
C SER A 29 3.87 -6.68 -0.79
N SER A 30 3.68 -5.36 -0.85
CA SER A 30 4.29 -4.44 0.12
C SER A 30 3.41 -4.31 1.36
N ARG A 31 3.32 -5.40 2.13
CA ARG A 31 3.32 -5.49 3.61
C ARG A 31 3.06 -6.95 4.04
N GLY A 32 4.14 -7.72 4.10
CA GLY A 32 4.21 -9.02 4.79
C GLY A 32 4.60 -10.18 3.87
N PRO A 33 5.68 -10.94 4.15
CA PRO A 33 5.94 -12.19 3.45
C PRO A 33 4.93 -13.25 3.92
N LEU A 34 4.28 -13.93 2.96
CA LEU A 34 3.92 -15.36 2.93
C LEU A 34 2.80 -15.62 1.90
N ASN A 35 3.20 -16.15 0.74
CA ASN A 35 2.35 -16.87 -0.22
C ASN A 35 1.99 -18.26 0.37
N PRO A 36 1.06 -19.06 -0.19
CA PRO A 36 -0.28 -18.77 -0.69
C PRO A 36 -1.27 -19.89 -0.26
N GLY A 37 -2.22 -19.58 0.62
CA GLY A 37 -3.43 -20.38 0.81
C GLY A 37 -4.61 -19.44 0.65
N LYS A 38 -5.30 -19.48 -0.48
CA LYS A 38 -6.24 -18.44 -0.95
C LYS A 38 -7.42 -18.16 0.02
N SER A 39 -7.62 -19.00 1.03
CA SER A 39 -8.58 -18.86 2.15
C SER A 39 -8.02 -18.16 3.41
N LEU A 40 -6.70 -18.13 3.60
CA LEU A 40 -6.04 -17.44 4.72
C LEU A 40 -5.91 -15.93 4.51
N THR A 41 -6.04 -15.47 3.25
CA THR A 41 -5.87 -14.07 2.84
C THR A 41 -6.82 -13.12 3.55
N GLY A 42 -8.09 -13.53 3.76
CA GLY A 42 -9.09 -12.72 4.45
C GLY A 42 -8.83 -12.61 5.95
N PHE A 43 -8.46 -13.72 6.59
CA PHE A 43 -8.17 -13.74 8.02
C PHE A 43 -6.90 -12.98 8.38
N GLY A 44 -5.81 -13.18 7.63
CA GLY A 44 -4.56 -12.44 7.85
C GLY A 44 -4.73 -10.93 7.68
N GLN A 45 -5.55 -10.50 6.71
CA GLN A 45 -5.87 -9.10 6.52
C GLN A 45 -6.75 -8.55 7.64
N ALA A 46 -7.79 -9.26 8.05
CA ALA A 46 -8.63 -8.87 9.19
C ALA A 46 -7.82 -8.78 10.49
N PHE A 47 -6.93 -9.74 10.74
CA PHE A 47 -6.05 -9.75 11.92
C PHE A 47 -5.09 -8.56 11.94
N ARG A 48 -4.50 -8.23 10.78
CA ARG A 48 -3.64 -7.04 10.64
C ARG A 48 -4.42 -5.76 10.91
N ILE A 49 -5.60 -5.61 10.31
CA ILE A 49 -6.49 -4.45 10.52
C ILE A 49 -6.86 -4.32 12.00
N GLY A 50 -7.22 -5.44 12.64
CA GLY A 50 -7.54 -5.47 14.07
C GLY A 50 -6.35 -5.09 14.94
N THR A 51 -5.15 -5.58 14.61
CA THR A 51 -3.92 -5.27 15.38
C THR A 51 -3.50 -3.81 15.21
N GLU A 52 -3.63 -3.25 13.99
CA GLU A 52 -3.37 -1.82 13.74
C GLU A 52 -4.32 -0.92 14.56
N MET A 53 -5.59 -1.32 14.69
CA MET A 53 -6.57 -0.62 15.51
C MET A 53 -6.24 -0.72 17.01
N ILE A 54 -5.99 -1.94 17.51
CA ILE A 54 -5.66 -2.19 18.92
C ILE A 54 -4.35 -1.51 19.31
N ALA A 55 -3.35 -1.46 18.42
CA ALA A 55 -2.09 -0.77 18.69
C ALA A 55 -2.31 0.74 18.89
N GLY A 56 -3.10 1.39 18.04
CA GLY A 56 -3.41 2.83 18.18
C GLY A 56 -4.14 3.14 19.49
N ILE A 57 -5.14 2.34 19.84
CA ILE A 57 -5.88 2.46 21.10
C ILE A 57 -4.95 2.20 22.29
N GLY A 58 -4.15 1.13 22.23
CA GLY A 58 -3.22 0.74 23.28
C GLY A 58 -2.17 1.81 23.59
N ILE A 59 -1.61 2.45 22.56
CA ILE A 59 -0.68 3.58 22.73
C ILE A 59 -1.40 4.77 23.39
N GLY A 60 -2.59 5.12 22.91
CA GLY A 60 -3.37 6.22 23.49
C GLY A 60 -3.71 5.98 24.96
N VAL A 61 -4.21 4.79 25.30
CA VAL A 61 -4.52 4.42 26.68
C VAL A 61 -3.26 4.38 27.54
N GLY A 62 -2.15 3.83 27.04
CA GLY A 62 -0.88 3.78 27.77
C GLY A 62 -0.35 5.19 28.11
N ILE A 63 -0.38 6.10 27.14
CA ILE A 63 0.00 7.51 27.34
C ILE A 63 -0.97 8.18 28.32
N GLY A 64 -2.27 7.96 28.16
CA GLY A 64 -3.31 8.55 29.01
C GLY A 64 -3.17 8.12 30.48
N VAL A 65 -2.99 6.83 30.75
CA VAL A 65 -2.76 6.31 32.11
C VAL A 65 -1.48 6.88 32.71
N TRP A 66 -0.40 6.93 31.93
CA TRP A 66 0.88 7.45 32.40
C TRP A 66 0.78 8.94 32.77
N LEU A 67 0.11 9.74 31.93
CA LEU A 67 -0.10 11.16 32.19
C LEU A 67 -1.07 11.40 33.35
N ASP A 68 -2.19 10.68 33.42
CA ASP A 68 -3.15 10.83 34.51
C ASP A 68 -2.52 10.50 35.87
N GLY A 69 -1.64 9.50 35.91
CA GLY A 69 -0.87 9.17 37.11
C GLY A 69 0.18 10.22 37.48
N TRP A 70 0.81 10.86 36.48
CA TRP A 70 1.84 11.87 36.73
C TRP A 70 1.26 13.25 37.09
N LEU A 71 0.18 13.68 36.44
CA LEU A 71 -0.47 14.98 36.67
C LEU A 71 -1.56 14.93 37.75
N GLY A 72 -2.01 13.74 38.16
CA GLY A 72 -3.11 13.58 39.11
C GLY A 72 -4.46 14.07 38.57
N THR A 73 -4.62 14.13 37.26
CA THR A 73 -5.77 14.74 36.56
C THR A 73 -7.07 13.93 36.64
N GLY A 74 -7.13 12.84 37.42
CA GLY A 74 -8.21 11.85 37.32
C GLY A 74 -8.21 11.19 35.94
N PRO A 75 -9.25 10.43 35.50
CA PRO A 75 -9.23 9.71 34.22
C PRO A 75 -9.45 10.61 32.98
N TRP A 76 -9.19 11.92 33.08
CA TRP A 76 -9.52 12.88 32.03
C TRP A 76 -8.60 12.77 30.81
N LEU A 77 -7.27 12.61 31.01
CA LEU A 77 -6.36 12.47 29.87
C LEU A 77 -6.52 11.10 29.23
N LEU A 78 -6.79 10.05 30.01
CA LEU A 78 -7.14 8.73 29.48
C LEU A 78 -8.32 8.81 28.51
N ILE A 79 -9.41 9.49 28.88
CA ILE A 79 -10.57 9.66 28.00
C ILE A 79 -10.17 10.39 26.71
N LEU A 80 -9.44 11.51 26.82
CA LEU A 80 -8.98 12.29 25.66
C LEU A 80 -8.09 11.44 24.72
N PHE A 81 -7.08 10.79 25.27
CA PHE A 81 -6.14 9.98 24.49
C PHE A 81 -6.75 8.69 23.97
N PHE A 82 -7.77 8.14 24.63
CA PHE A 82 -8.54 7.01 24.10
C PHE A 82 -9.24 7.38 22.80
N PHE A 83 -9.92 8.53 22.75
CA PHE A 83 -10.56 9.00 21.52
C PHE A 83 -9.53 9.35 20.45
N LEU A 84 -8.42 9.99 20.82
CA LEU A 84 -7.35 10.34 19.89
C LEU A 84 -6.68 9.08 19.29
N GLY A 85 -6.38 8.08 20.12
CA GLY A 85 -5.84 6.78 19.70
C GLY A 85 -6.83 5.98 18.85
N SER A 86 -8.12 6.00 19.20
CA SER A 86 -9.18 5.38 18.41
C SER A 86 -9.32 6.03 17.04
N ALA A 87 -9.30 7.37 16.97
CA ALA A 87 -9.33 8.10 15.71
C ALA A 87 -8.10 7.79 14.85
N ALA A 88 -6.90 7.78 15.43
CA ALA A 88 -5.67 7.41 14.71
C ALA A 88 -5.72 5.97 14.18
N GLY A 89 -6.21 5.01 14.99
CA GLY A 89 -6.42 3.63 14.57
C GLY A 89 -7.41 3.53 13.41
N MET A 90 -8.56 4.21 13.52
CA MET A 90 -9.59 4.25 12.47
C MET A 90 -9.08 4.89 11.19
N LEU A 91 -8.28 5.96 11.27
CA LEU A 91 -7.65 6.59 10.10
C LEU A 91 -6.64 5.65 9.42
N ASN A 92 -5.88 4.85 10.17
CA ASN A 92 -4.98 3.84 9.61
C ASN A 92 -5.75 2.75 8.87
N VAL A 93 -6.82 2.25 9.47
CA VAL A 93 -7.70 1.24 8.84
C VAL A 93 -8.39 1.81 7.62
N TYR A 94 -8.95 3.01 7.71
CA TYR A 94 -9.57 3.71 6.58
C TYR A 94 -8.59 3.91 5.44
N ARG A 95 -7.35 4.34 5.72
CA ARG A 95 -6.29 4.46 4.71
C ARG A 95 -5.94 3.12 4.07
N ALA A 96 -5.90 2.03 4.84
CA ALA A 96 -5.68 0.69 4.32
C ALA A 96 -6.84 0.23 3.41
N ALA A 97 -8.09 0.48 3.83
CA ALA A 97 -9.28 0.14 3.06
C ALA A 97 -9.41 1.00 1.80
N ALA A 98 -9.21 2.31 1.90
CA ALA A 98 -9.26 3.26 0.79
C ALA A 98 -8.16 2.99 -0.24
N GLY A 99 -6.94 2.64 0.19
CA GLY A 99 -5.86 2.24 -0.72
C GLY A 99 -6.11 0.91 -1.44
N ILE A 100 -7.01 0.07 -0.93
CA ILE A 100 -7.42 -1.20 -1.55
C ILE A 100 -8.66 -1.01 -2.44
N GLY A 101 -9.50 0.00 -2.18
CA GLY A 101 -10.74 0.28 -2.92
C GLY A 101 -10.67 1.40 -3.98
N LEU A 102 -9.59 2.19 -4.02
CA LEU A 102 -9.34 3.26 -5.00
C LEU A 102 -8.13 2.95 -5.90
N ALA A 103 -7.92 1.70 -6.30
CA ALA A 103 -7.28 1.45 -7.59
C ALA A 103 -8.41 1.40 -8.61
N PRO A 104 -8.84 2.53 -9.20
CA PRO A 104 -9.82 2.47 -10.27
C PRO A 104 -9.11 1.74 -11.40
N GLY A 105 -9.81 0.83 -12.07
CA GLY A 105 -9.38 0.40 -13.40
C GLY A 105 -9.18 1.63 -14.28
N TYR A 106 -7.94 2.09 -14.41
CA TYR A 106 -7.52 3.04 -15.43
C TYR A 106 -6.01 2.86 -15.65
N GLY A 107 -5.55 2.53 -16.85
CA GLY A 107 -6.24 2.44 -18.13
C GLY A 107 -5.26 1.89 -19.17
N PRO A 108 -5.22 2.46 -20.37
CA PRO A 108 -6.29 2.91 -21.24
C PRO A 108 -6.53 1.85 -22.32
N GLY A 109 -7.67 1.92 -23.03
CA GLY A 109 -7.87 1.10 -24.22
C GLY A 109 -6.71 1.30 -25.20
N VAL A 110 -6.00 0.21 -25.52
CA VAL A 110 -5.07 0.18 -26.65
C VAL A 110 -5.93 0.21 -27.92
N LYS A 111 -6.26 1.42 -28.36
CA LYS A 111 -6.43 1.72 -29.78
C LYS A 111 -5.23 2.56 -30.22
N LYS A 112 -4.32 1.91 -30.93
CA LYS A 112 -3.39 2.55 -31.87
C LYS A 112 -3.28 1.56 -33.03
N ASN A 113 -4.24 1.62 -33.95
CA ASN A 113 -4.20 2.39 -35.20
C ASN A 113 -3.09 1.90 -36.15
N ASN A 114 -3.57 1.26 -37.21
CA ASN A 114 -3.09 1.30 -38.59
C ASN A 114 -1.59 1.13 -38.81
N ASP A 115 -1.22 0.01 -39.42
CA ASP A 115 -0.32 0.03 -40.57
C ASP A 115 -0.87 -0.91 -41.65
N LYS A 116 -1.00 -0.36 -42.84
CA LYS A 116 -1.19 -1.06 -44.11
C LYS A 116 0.10 -1.78 -44.45
N ALA A 117 -0.02 -3.05 -44.85
CA ALA A 117 0.90 -3.94 -45.57
C ALA A 117 0.52 -5.29 -44.97
N ASP A 118 -0.34 -6.09 -45.61
CA ASP A 118 -0.05 -6.88 -46.81
C ASP A 118 -1.37 -6.93 -47.62
N ALA A 119 -1.55 -6.52 -48.89
CA ALA A 119 -0.69 -6.70 -50.05
C ALA A 119 -0.06 -8.08 -50.03
N ASP A 120 -0.83 -9.09 -50.42
CA ASP A 120 -0.38 -10.16 -51.32
C ASP A 120 -1.63 -10.84 -51.92
N ASP A 121 -1.67 -10.83 -53.25
CA ASP A 121 -2.63 -11.52 -54.13
C ASP A 121 -2.64 -13.05 -53.94
#